data_AF-A0A936L901-F1
#
_entry.id   AF-A0A936L901-F1
#
_cell.length_a   1.000
_cell.length_b   1.000
_cell.length_c   1.000
_cell.angle_alpha   90.00
_cell.angle_beta   90.00
_cell.angle_gamma   90.00
#
_symmetry.space_group_name_H-M   'P 1'
#
loop_
_entity.id
_entity.type
_entity.pdbx_description
1 polymer ?
#
loop_
_entity_poly.entity_id
_entity_poly.type
_entity_poly.pdbx_seq_one_letter_code
_entity_poly.pdbx_strand_id
1 'polypeptide(L)'
;MSHCGVNAFHLFKDTGGWKIIQITDTRRKEGCLTEEPDRTKTLHALIDGWHKAAAVADEDAFFGAMAPDGVYIGTDASERWLRDELKAWAKSAFDRESAWAFTSRDRRIMVSSDARHAWWDELLDTWMGVCRASGVLVYGSDGWKIKHFQLSLAVPNEKIEKFKKMVGKK
;
A
#
# COMPACT_ATOMS: atom_id res chain seq x y z
N MET A 1 -16.92 31.33 -13.48
CA MET A 1 -16.01 30.91 -14.56
C MET A 1 -14.81 30.21 -13.94
N SER A 2 -14.81 28.88 -13.81
CA SER A 2 -13.62 28.12 -13.42
C SER A 2 -13.10 27.36 -14.64
N HIS A 3 -11.91 27.72 -15.11
CA HIS A 3 -11.15 26.93 -16.08
C HIS A 3 -10.02 26.23 -15.31
N CYS A 4 -9.51 25.12 -15.82
CA CYS A 4 -8.36 24.39 -15.27
C CYS A 4 -7.28 24.26 -16.33
N GLY A 5 -6.03 24.01 -15.92
CA GLY A 5 -4.89 23.87 -16.83
C GLY A 5 -3.61 24.32 -16.16
N VAL A 6 -2.50 24.18 -16.87
CA VAL A 6 -1.17 24.66 -16.43
C VAL A 6 -0.89 25.98 -17.14
N ASN A 7 -0.39 26.95 -16.38
CA ASN A 7 0.24 28.16 -16.92
C ASN A 7 1.71 28.13 -16.54
N ALA A 8 2.59 28.09 -17.53
CA ALA A 8 4.03 28.14 -17.33
C ALA A 8 4.66 29.18 -18.25
N PHE A 9 5.61 29.94 -17.69
CA PHE A 9 6.49 30.83 -18.44
C PHE A 9 7.91 30.30 -18.28
N HIS A 10 8.59 30.03 -19.39
CA HIS A 10 10.03 29.78 -19.36
C HIS A 10 10.74 31.10 -19.63
N LEU A 11 11.63 31.45 -18.72
CA LEU A 11 12.42 32.66 -18.78
C LEU A 11 13.86 32.31 -19.12
N PHE A 12 14.49 33.13 -19.96
CA PHE A 12 15.90 33.07 -20.26
C PHE A 12 16.52 34.43 -19.97
N LYS A 13 17.70 34.46 -19.33
CA LYS A 13 18.42 35.70 -19.04
C LYS A 13 19.58 35.85 -20.02
N ASP A 14 19.57 36.92 -20.80
CA ASP A 14 20.72 37.33 -21.61
C ASP A 14 21.37 38.61 -21.06
N THR A 15 22.33 39.15 -21.81
CA THR A 15 23.05 40.39 -21.47
C THR A 15 22.16 41.62 -21.40
N GLY A 16 20.97 41.58 -22.02
CA GLY A 16 19.96 42.63 -21.98
C GLY A 16 18.87 42.41 -20.92
N GLY A 17 18.88 41.29 -20.19
CA GLY A 17 17.98 41.01 -19.08
C GLY A 17 17.15 39.73 -19.25
N TRP A 18 16.09 39.61 -18.45
CA TRP A 18 15.18 38.47 -18.49
C TRP A 18 14.19 38.60 -19.65
N LYS A 19 14.06 37.53 -20.43
CA LYS A 19 13.12 37.41 -21.55
C LYS A 19 12.24 36.19 -21.37
N ILE A 20 10.96 36.29 -21.74
CA ILE A 20 10.09 35.12 -21.86
C ILE A 20 10.41 34.43 -23.18
N ILE A 21 10.80 33.16 -23.12
CA ILE A 21 11.13 32.35 -24.30
C ILE A 21 10.05 31.31 -24.62
N GLN A 22 9.22 30.94 -23.65
CA GLN A 22 8.10 30.04 -23.89
C GLN A 22 6.96 30.35 -22.94
N ILE A 23 5.73 30.22 -23.45
CA ILE A 23 4.51 30.25 -22.67
C ILE A 23 3.76 28.95 -22.97
N THR A 24 3.43 28.20 -21.94
CA THR A 24 2.55 27.04 -22.03
C THR A 24 1.27 27.36 -21.26
N ASP A 25 0.15 27.33 -21.95
CA ASP A 25 -1.18 27.59 -21.39
C ASP A 25 -2.10 26.46 -21.87
N THR A 26 -2.50 25.58 -20.95
CA THR A 26 -3.38 24.45 -21.26
C THR A 26 -4.78 24.65 -20.70
N ARG A 27 -5.21 25.91 -20.54
CA ARG A 27 -6.52 26.22 -19.98
C ARG A 27 -7.64 25.58 -20.79
N ARG A 28 -8.51 24.84 -20.10
CA ARG A 28 -9.72 24.22 -20.63
C ARG A 28 -10.89 24.42 -19.68
N LYS A 29 -12.11 24.39 -20.22
CA LYS A 29 -13.37 24.55 -19.47
C LYS A 29 -14.06 23.23 -19.17
N GLU A 30 -13.70 22.18 -19.90
CA GLU A 30 -14.28 20.83 -19.80
C GLU A 30 -13.18 19.82 -19.47
N GLY A 31 -13.55 18.67 -18.90
CA GLY A 31 -12.58 17.65 -18.47
C GLY A 31 -11.60 18.18 -17.41
N CYS A 32 -12.07 19.11 -16.59
CA CYS A 32 -11.31 19.59 -15.44
C CYS A 32 -11.39 18.59 -14.32
N LEU A 33 -10.21 18.20 -13.80
CA LEU A 33 -10.14 17.48 -12.53
C LEU A 33 -10.60 18.46 -11.47
N THR A 34 -11.84 18.28 -10.99
CA THR A 34 -12.46 19.15 -9.98
C THR A 34 -12.08 18.77 -8.56
N GLU A 35 -11.45 17.61 -8.41
CA GLU A 35 -10.91 17.08 -7.17
C GLU A 35 -9.54 16.47 -7.49
N GLU A 36 -8.58 16.63 -6.59
CA GLU A 36 -7.42 15.73 -6.59
C GLU A 36 -7.96 14.30 -6.55
N PRO A 37 -7.39 13.33 -7.30
CA PRO A 37 -7.76 11.93 -7.13
C PRO A 37 -7.72 11.63 -5.64
N ASP A 38 -8.81 11.08 -5.09
CA ASP A 38 -8.84 10.66 -3.70
C ASP A 38 -7.78 9.58 -3.52
N ARG A 39 -6.56 10.02 -3.20
CA ARG A 39 -5.37 9.18 -3.07
C ARG A 39 -5.67 8.07 -2.08
N THR A 40 -6.40 8.38 -1.01
CA THR A 40 -6.84 7.42 -0.02
C THR A 40 -7.71 6.33 -0.66
N LYS A 41 -8.70 6.68 -1.49
CA LYS A 41 -9.51 5.68 -2.23
C LYS A 41 -8.68 4.78 -3.14
N THR A 42 -7.70 5.33 -3.86
CA THR A 42 -6.79 4.53 -4.70
C THR A 42 -5.94 3.57 -3.86
N LEU A 43 -5.46 4.03 -2.69
CA LEU A 43 -4.69 3.19 -1.78
C LEU A 43 -5.55 2.10 -1.12
N HIS A 44 -6.81 2.39 -0.79
CA HIS A 44 -7.77 1.37 -0.36
C HIS A 44 -7.93 0.29 -1.42
N ALA A 45 -8.16 0.67 -2.68
CA ALA A 45 -8.32 -0.27 -3.78
C ALA A 45 -7.06 -1.11 -4.04
N LEU A 46 -5.86 -0.53 -3.87
CA LEU A 46 -4.60 -1.26 -3.96
C LEU A 46 -4.52 -2.35 -2.88
N ILE A 47 -4.82 -2.01 -1.64
CA ILE A 47 -4.75 -2.97 -0.51
C ILE A 47 -5.84 -4.03 -0.64
N ASP A 48 -7.05 -3.67 -1.06
CA ASP A 48 -8.13 -4.64 -1.34
C ASP A 48 -7.77 -5.57 -2.49
N GLY A 49 -7.18 -5.03 -3.56
CA GLY A 49 -6.68 -5.82 -4.68
C GLY A 49 -5.59 -6.80 -4.25
N TRP A 50 -4.71 -6.40 -3.35
CA TRP A 50 -3.66 -7.24 -2.79
C TRP A 50 -4.22 -8.38 -1.93
N HIS A 51 -5.17 -8.10 -1.03
CA HIS A 51 -5.88 -9.15 -0.26
C HIS A 51 -6.65 -10.10 -1.17
N LYS A 52 -7.33 -9.55 -2.20
CA LYS A 52 -8.04 -10.37 -3.18
C LYS A 52 -7.09 -11.28 -3.94
N ALA A 53 -5.93 -10.78 -4.38
CA ALA A 53 -4.93 -11.58 -5.08
C ALA A 53 -4.49 -12.79 -4.25
N ALA A 54 -4.23 -12.61 -2.95
CA ALA A 54 -3.97 -13.73 -2.04
C ALA A 54 -5.13 -14.73 -1.95
N ALA A 55 -6.37 -14.22 -1.86
CA ALA A 55 -7.57 -15.04 -1.71
C ALA A 55 -7.89 -15.89 -2.94
N VAL A 56 -7.48 -15.46 -4.14
CA VAL A 56 -7.66 -16.21 -5.40
C VAL A 56 -6.37 -16.80 -5.94
N ALA A 57 -5.32 -16.84 -5.12
CA ALA A 57 -4.01 -17.36 -5.48
C ALA A 57 -3.38 -16.72 -6.75
N ASP A 58 -3.64 -15.44 -6.98
CA ASP A 58 -2.98 -14.66 -8.05
C ASP A 58 -1.58 -14.20 -7.58
N GLU A 59 -0.59 -15.07 -7.83
CA GLU A 59 0.81 -14.85 -7.45
C GLU A 59 1.38 -13.56 -8.07
N ASP A 60 1.11 -13.32 -9.36
CA ASP A 60 1.66 -12.19 -10.08
C ASP A 60 1.09 -10.86 -9.59
N ALA A 61 -0.22 -10.78 -9.33
CA ALA A 61 -0.82 -9.59 -8.74
C ALA A 61 -0.36 -9.37 -7.29
N PHE A 62 -0.28 -10.44 -6.50
CA PHE A 62 0.11 -10.34 -5.09
C PHE A 62 1.55 -9.85 -4.92
N PHE A 63 2.52 -10.54 -5.53
CA PHE A 63 3.92 -10.15 -5.44
C PHE A 63 4.23 -8.93 -6.31
N GLY A 64 3.49 -8.72 -7.41
CA GLY A 64 3.61 -7.52 -8.24
C GLY A 64 3.20 -6.23 -7.53
N ALA A 65 2.31 -6.31 -6.52
CA ALA A 65 1.95 -5.16 -5.68
C ALA A 65 3.05 -4.79 -4.66
N MET A 66 4.02 -5.67 -4.40
CA MET A 66 5.11 -5.44 -3.45
C MET A 66 6.34 -4.81 -4.11
N ALA A 67 7.05 -3.98 -3.35
CA ALA A 67 8.34 -3.44 -3.77
C ALA A 67 9.37 -4.58 -3.92
N PRO A 68 10.36 -4.47 -4.83
CA PRO A 68 11.40 -5.50 -5.01
C PRO A 68 12.11 -5.88 -3.71
N ASP A 69 12.34 -4.89 -2.85
CA ASP A 69 12.94 -5.01 -1.52
C ASP A 69 11.88 -4.89 -0.40
N GLY A 70 10.66 -5.34 -0.69
CA GLY A 70 9.54 -5.38 0.25
C GLY A 70 9.71 -6.47 1.31
N VAL A 71 9.15 -6.23 2.50
CA VAL A 71 9.20 -7.16 3.65
C VAL A 71 7.80 -7.62 4.00
N TYR A 72 7.66 -8.92 4.27
CA TYR A 72 6.46 -9.53 4.84
C TYR A 72 6.80 -10.18 6.18
N ILE A 73 6.03 -9.86 7.21
CA ILE A 73 6.12 -10.45 8.55
C ILE A 73 4.80 -11.16 8.86
N GLY A 74 4.90 -12.46 9.08
CA GLY A 74 3.76 -13.29 9.45
C GLY A 74 3.44 -13.23 10.94
N THR A 75 2.59 -14.15 11.39
CA THR A 75 2.14 -14.21 12.79
C THR A 75 3.08 -14.99 13.70
N ASP A 76 3.85 -15.93 13.14
CA ASP A 76 4.84 -16.70 13.91
C ASP A 76 6.17 -15.93 14.04
N ALA A 77 6.87 -16.12 15.17
CA ALA A 77 8.08 -15.35 15.49
C ALA A 77 9.25 -15.58 14.50
N SER A 78 9.24 -16.68 13.75
CA SER A 78 10.23 -16.98 12.70
C SER A 78 9.86 -16.40 11.33
N GLU A 79 8.65 -15.87 11.17
CA GLU A 79 8.09 -15.46 9.88
C GLU A 79 8.51 -14.03 9.53
N ARG A 80 9.64 -13.92 8.83
CA ARG A 80 10.10 -12.67 8.22
C ARG A 80 10.80 -12.97 6.90
N TRP A 81 10.27 -12.43 5.82
CA TRP A 81 10.81 -12.66 4.47
C TRP A 81 10.93 -11.37 3.68
N LEU A 82 11.94 -11.31 2.81
CA LEU A 82 11.89 -10.43 1.65
C LEU A 82 10.87 -10.96 0.63
N ARG A 83 10.38 -10.09 -0.26
CA ARG A 83 9.35 -10.43 -1.26
C ARG A 83 9.64 -11.74 -2.01
N ASP A 84 10.85 -11.87 -2.56
CA ASP A 84 11.18 -13.01 -3.41
C ASP A 84 11.45 -14.29 -2.60
N GLU A 85 11.89 -14.16 -1.34
CA GLU A 85 11.98 -15.26 -0.39
C GLU A 85 10.59 -15.78 -0.02
N LEU A 86 9.65 -14.87 0.25
CA LEU A 86 8.25 -15.22 0.49
C LEU A 86 7.65 -15.89 -0.75
N LYS A 87 7.92 -15.37 -1.95
CA LYS A 87 7.46 -15.94 -3.22
C LYS A 87 7.88 -17.40 -3.36
N ALA A 88 9.15 -17.69 -3.12
CA ALA A 88 9.66 -19.06 -3.15
C ALA A 88 9.03 -19.96 -2.08
N TRP A 89 8.91 -19.46 -0.84
CA TRP A 89 8.34 -20.21 0.27
C TRP A 89 6.84 -20.48 0.10
N ALA A 90 6.10 -19.50 -0.40
CA ALA A 90 4.65 -19.54 -0.55
C ALA A 90 4.17 -20.26 -1.83
N LYS A 91 5.09 -20.75 -2.67
CA LYS A 91 4.74 -21.37 -3.96
C LYS A 91 3.62 -22.40 -3.85
N SER A 92 3.73 -23.34 -2.92
CA SER A 92 2.72 -24.38 -2.71
C SER A 92 1.36 -23.86 -2.22
N ALA A 93 1.30 -22.64 -1.68
CA ALA A 93 0.05 -21.99 -1.28
C ALA A 93 -0.62 -21.32 -2.50
N PHE A 94 0.16 -20.72 -3.39
CA PHE A 94 -0.32 -20.11 -4.63
C PHE A 94 -0.61 -21.12 -5.75
N ASP A 95 -0.10 -22.36 -5.66
CA ASP A 95 -0.50 -23.46 -6.56
C ASP A 95 -1.92 -24.02 -6.26
N ARG A 96 -2.61 -23.50 -5.23
CA ARG A 96 -3.98 -23.91 -4.81
C ARG A 96 -5.03 -22.89 -5.29
N GLU A 97 -6.30 -23.12 -4.97
CA GLU A 97 -7.39 -22.18 -5.27
C GLU A 97 -7.38 -20.90 -4.41
N SER A 98 -6.72 -20.94 -3.24
CA SER A 98 -6.61 -19.81 -2.31
C SER A 98 -5.34 -19.96 -1.47
N ALA A 99 -4.56 -18.88 -1.35
CA ALA A 99 -3.44 -18.81 -0.41
C ALA A 99 -3.92 -18.31 0.96
N TRP A 100 -4.38 -17.05 1.03
CA TRP A 100 -4.90 -16.43 2.24
C TRP A 100 -6.14 -15.59 1.94
N ALA A 101 -7.27 -15.96 2.55
CA ALA A 101 -8.51 -15.20 2.45
C ALA A 101 -8.69 -14.34 3.70
N PHE A 102 -8.41 -13.04 3.58
CA PHE A 102 -8.60 -12.06 4.65
C PHE A 102 -9.65 -11.03 4.24
N THR A 103 -10.54 -10.66 5.18
CA THR A 103 -11.55 -9.62 4.95
C THR A 103 -11.24 -8.41 5.83
N SER A 104 -11.07 -7.24 5.23
CA SER A 104 -10.80 -6.00 5.96
C SER A 104 -12.06 -5.42 6.60
N ARG A 105 -11.93 -4.88 7.82
CA ARG A 105 -13.08 -4.38 8.60
C ARG A 105 -12.93 -2.94 9.12
N ASP A 106 -11.71 -2.51 9.44
CA ASP A 106 -11.42 -1.16 9.98
C ASP A 106 -10.05 -0.71 9.47
N ARG A 107 -9.98 -0.23 8.22
CA ARG A 107 -8.73 0.24 7.61
C ARG A 107 -8.60 1.76 7.74
N ARG A 108 -7.45 2.22 8.23
CA ARG A 108 -7.05 3.63 8.22
C ARG A 108 -5.79 3.79 7.40
N ILE A 109 -5.77 4.78 6.52
CA ILE A 109 -4.61 5.10 5.68
C ILE A 109 -4.16 6.51 5.98
N MET A 110 -2.86 6.66 6.22
CA MET A 110 -2.18 7.92 6.43
C MET A 110 -1.17 8.12 5.31
N VAL A 111 -1.10 9.33 4.75
CA VAL A 111 -0.19 9.69 3.67
C VAL A 111 0.82 10.71 4.17
N SER A 112 2.09 10.56 3.82
CA SER A 112 3.13 11.53 4.17
C SER A 112 2.86 12.88 3.49
N SER A 113 3.39 13.96 4.08
CA SER A 113 3.23 15.31 3.53
C SER A 113 3.87 15.48 2.14
N ASP A 114 4.89 14.68 1.82
CA ASP A 114 5.53 14.65 0.50
C ASP A 114 4.86 13.70 -0.49
N ALA A 115 3.79 13.02 -0.08
CA ALA A 115 3.03 12.03 -0.85
C ALA A 115 3.87 10.90 -1.47
N ARG A 116 5.08 10.62 -0.94
CA ARG A 116 5.93 9.51 -1.37
C ARG A 116 5.78 8.26 -0.53
N HIS A 117 5.17 8.38 0.64
CA HIS A 117 4.92 7.27 1.55
C HIS A 117 3.46 7.31 2.01
N ALA A 118 2.92 6.13 2.28
CA ALA A 118 1.69 5.99 3.03
C ALA A 118 1.84 4.81 3.98
N TRP A 119 1.10 4.80 5.07
CA TRP A 119 1.02 3.66 5.97
C TRP A 119 -0.41 3.42 6.37
N TRP A 120 -0.73 2.17 6.66
CA TRP A 120 -2.06 1.79 7.07
C TRP A 120 -2.02 0.84 8.25
N ASP A 121 -3.11 0.87 9.01
CA ASP A 121 -3.46 -0.19 9.94
C ASP A 121 -4.87 -0.69 9.61
N GLU A 122 -5.08 -2.00 9.76
CA GLU A 122 -6.38 -2.60 9.55
C GLU A 122 -6.66 -3.78 10.48
N LEU A 123 -7.93 -3.97 10.84
CA LEU A 123 -8.42 -5.23 11.36
C LEU A 123 -8.84 -6.15 10.22
N LEU A 124 -8.41 -7.40 10.30
CA LEU A 124 -8.73 -8.46 9.36
C LEU A 124 -9.51 -9.57 10.06
N ASP A 125 -10.63 -9.96 9.47
CA ASP A 125 -11.28 -11.24 9.79
C ASP A 125 -10.55 -12.35 9.02
N THR A 126 -10.02 -13.33 9.75
CA THR A 126 -9.20 -14.44 9.21
C THR A 126 -9.63 -15.77 9.83
N TRP A 127 -9.11 -16.88 9.29
CA TRP A 127 -9.32 -18.21 9.87
C TRP A 127 -8.72 -18.36 11.29
N MET A 128 -7.74 -17.53 11.65
CA MET A 128 -7.11 -17.50 12.98
C MET A 128 -7.90 -16.66 14.00
N GLY A 129 -9.02 -16.07 13.57
CA GLY A 129 -9.73 -15.02 14.30
C GLY A 129 -9.33 -13.62 13.82
N VAL A 130 -9.50 -12.62 14.69
CA VAL A 130 -9.17 -11.23 14.37
C VAL A 130 -7.66 -11.04 14.37
N CYS A 131 -7.13 -10.55 13.26
CA CYS A 131 -5.75 -10.10 13.15
C CYS A 131 -5.70 -8.58 13.01
N ARG A 132 -4.63 -7.97 13.54
CA ARG A 132 -4.22 -6.61 13.21
C ARG A 132 -3.14 -6.72 12.14
N ALA A 133 -3.32 -6.02 11.03
CA ALA A 133 -2.29 -5.84 10.04
C ALA A 133 -1.86 -4.37 9.99
N SER A 134 -0.58 -4.14 9.71
CA SER A 134 -0.04 -2.83 9.43
C SER A 134 0.88 -2.91 8.23
N GLY A 135 0.93 -1.85 7.42
CA GLY A 135 1.85 -1.81 6.31
C GLY A 135 2.28 -0.42 5.89
N VAL A 136 3.28 -0.39 5.03
CA VAL A 136 3.87 0.82 4.44
C VAL A 136 3.86 0.70 2.93
N LEU A 137 3.45 1.75 2.26
CA LEU A 137 3.48 1.93 0.82
C LEU A 137 4.55 2.97 0.46
N VAL A 138 5.23 2.74 -0.65
CA VAL A 138 6.16 3.70 -1.27
C VAL A 138 5.70 4.01 -2.68
N TYR A 139 5.77 5.29 -3.08
CA TYR A 139 5.49 5.72 -4.44
C TYR A 139 6.79 5.85 -5.24
N GLY A 140 6.91 5.07 -6.32
CA GLY A 140 8.07 5.08 -7.22
C GLY A 140 7.67 5.28 -8.68
N SER A 141 8.60 4.98 -9.60
CA SER A 141 8.36 5.03 -11.05
C SER A 141 7.19 4.15 -11.48
N ASP A 142 7.01 3.02 -10.80
CA ASP A 142 6.01 1.99 -11.13
C ASP A 142 4.72 2.18 -10.31
N GLY A 143 4.52 3.37 -9.73
CA GLY A 143 3.41 3.70 -8.86
C GLY A 143 3.61 3.24 -7.42
N TRP A 144 2.50 3.08 -6.70
CA TRP A 144 2.50 2.63 -5.31
C TRP A 144 2.83 1.15 -5.18
N LYS A 145 3.73 0.81 -4.26
CA LYS A 145 4.10 -0.57 -3.92
C LYS A 145 4.14 -0.78 -2.42
N ILE A 146 3.78 -1.99 -1.97
CA ILE A 146 3.87 -2.41 -0.57
C ILE A 146 5.35 -2.62 -0.23
N LYS A 147 5.86 -1.75 0.64
CA LYS A 147 7.23 -1.78 1.14
C LYS A 147 7.38 -2.66 2.38
N HIS A 148 6.36 -2.69 3.21
CA HIS A 148 6.35 -3.48 4.43
C HIS A 148 4.93 -3.92 4.74
N PHE A 149 4.77 -5.15 5.19
CA PHE A 149 3.52 -5.66 5.75
C PHE A 149 3.82 -6.53 6.97
N GLN A 150 3.03 -6.36 8.03
CA GLN A 150 3.08 -7.17 9.23
C GLN A 150 1.68 -7.58 9.64
N LEU A 151 1.51 -8.86 9.95
CA LEU A 151 0.28 -9.44 10.48
C LEU A 151 0.49 -9.89 11.93
N SER A 152 -0.49 -9.68 12.81
CA SER A 152 -0.41 -10.12 14.20
C SER A 152 -1.77 -10.54 14.72
N LEU A 153 -1.82 -11.60 15.52
CA LEU A 153 -3.04 -12.03 16.21
C LEU A 153 -3.47 -10.95 17.22
N ALA A 154 -4.71 -10.48 17.12
CA ALA A 154 -5.26 -9.50 18.07
C ALA A 154 -5.74 -10.21 19.34
N VAL A 155 -4.79 -10.62 20.19
CA VAL A 155 -5.09 -11.31 21.46
C VAL A 155 -5.80 -10.33 22.42
N PRO A 156 -7.04 -10.62 22.85
CA PRO A 156 -7.72 -9.79 23.83
C PRO A 156 -6.95 -9.72 25.15
N ASN A 157 -6.85 -8.53 25.73
CA ASN A 157 -6.03 -8.28 26.92
C ASN A 157 -6.42 -9.19 28.09
N GLU A 158 -7.71 -9.49 28.27
CA GLU A 158 -8.21 -10.38 29.31
C GLU A 158 -7.80 -11.84 29.13
N LYS A 159 -7.29 -12.22 27.95
CA LYS A 159 -6.84 -13.57 27.62
C LYS A 159 -5.32 -13.73 27.66
N ILE A 160 -4.55 -12.66 27.93
CA ILE A 160 -3.09 -12.68 27.83
C ILE A 160 -2.44 -13.71 28.77
N GLU A 161 -2.96 -13.86 29.99
CA GLU A 161 -2.42 -14.83 30.96
C GLU A 161 -2.65 -16.28 30.54
N LYS A 162 -3.77 -16.57 29.86
CA LYS A 162 -4.00 -17.90 29.27
C LYS A 162 -3.07 -18.13 28.08
N PHE A 163 -2.90 -17.11 27.23
CA PHE A 163 -2.01 -17.17 26.07
C PHE A 163 -0.56 -17.45 26.48
N LYS A 164 -0.01 -16.70 27.45
CA LYS A 164 1.35 -16.91 27.98
C LYS A 164 1.60 -18.35 28.42
N LYS A 165 0.65 -18.93 29.16
CA LYS A 165 0.71 -20.33 29.62
C LYS A 165 0.74 -21.32 28.44
N MET A 166 -0.03 -21.08 27.38
CA MET A 166 -0.07 -21.97 26.21
C MET A 166 1.24 -21.94 25.41
N VAL A 167 1.88 -20.78 25.28
CA VAL A 167 3.12 -20.62 24.48
C VAL A 167 4.40 -20.90 25.28
N GLY A 168 4.29 -21.40 26.52
CA GLY A 168 5.42 -21.79 27.34
C GLY A 168 6.29 -20.63 27.87
N LYS A 169 5.85 -19.37 27.73
CA LYS A 169 6.51 -18.23 28.37
C LYS A 169 5.99 -18.10 29.80
N LYS A 170 6.81 -18.54 30.78
CA LYS A 170 6.63 -18.18 32.20
C LYS A 170 6.79 -16.68 32.38
#